data_AF-A0A956R981-F1
#
_entry.id   AF-A0A956R981-F1
#
_cell.length_a   1.000
_cell.length_b   1.000
_cell.length_c   1.000
_cell.angle_alpha   90.00
_cell.angle_beta   90.00
_cell.angle_gamma   90.00
#
_symmetry.space_group_name_H-M   'P 1'
#
loop_
_entity.id
_entity.type
_entity.pdbx_description
1 polymer ?
#
loop_
_entity_poly.entity_id
_entity_poly.type
_entity_poly.pdbx_seq_one_letter_code
_entity_poly.pdbx_strand_id
1 'polypeptide(L)'
;SSRTPERAEPVVQVGTGDVVRARIPVMLHTPFAPWSWLSADRLADEPQTFDEVLDQTRRLWALIQAKDVPALEAACAEQARDWQAAYSLPDEAAGQQMLGVARTLGDPDVVPMPFPDPASLSLEILGFGRLAQLVDAEGKGPITLTVKGVAAMTGRFQAILCRREGAWTMIR
;
A
#
# COMPACT_ATOMS: atom_id res chain seq x y z
N SER A 1 -8.73 -44.00 -1.01
CA SER A 1 -8.86 -44.32 0.43
C SER A 1 -8.90 -43.00 1.17
N SER A 2 -10.11 -42.50 1.44
CA SER A 2 -10.35 -41.14 1.94
C SER A 2 -10.33 -41.15 3.46
N ARG A 3 -9.32 -40.53 4.09
CA ARG A 3 -9.30 -40.32 5.54
C ARG A 3 -10.07 -39.05 5.87
N THR A 4 -11.20 -39.21 6.54
CA THR A 4 -11.90 -38.14 7.28
C THR A 4 -10.96 -37.61 8.37
N PRO A 5 -10.75 -36.29 8.51
CA PRO A 5 -9.97 -35.77 9.62
C PRO A 5 -10.78 -35.89 10.91
N GLU A 6 -10.15 -36.49 11.91
CA GLU A 6 -10.65 -36.66 13.27
C GLU A 6 -10.86 -35.28 13.90
N ARG A 7 -12.09 -34.94 14.28
CA ARG A 7 -12.38 -33.72 15.03
C ARG A 7 -11.77 -33.88 16.43
N ALA A 8 -10.76 -33.08 16.75
CA ALA A 8 -10.27 -32.96 18.11
C ALA A 8 -11.37 -32.32 18.99
N GLU A 9 -11.87 -33.07 19.97
CA GLU A 9 -12.83 -32.56 20.95
C GLU A 9 -12.14 -31.57 21.90
N PRO A 10 -12.78 -30.44 22.23
CA PRO A 10 -12.20 -29.46 23.15
C PRO A 10 -12.18 -30.02 24.57
N VAL A 11 -11.00 -30.07 25.18
CA VAL A 11 -10.84 -30.37 26.61
C VAL A 11 -11.21 -29.12 27.41
N VAL A 12 -12.33 -29.18 28.12
CA VAL A 12 -12.77 -28.11 29.04
C VAL A 12 -12.40 -28.52 30.46
N GLN A 13 -11.44 -27.82 31.08
CA GLN A 13 -11.21 -27.91 32.52
C GLN A 13 -11.96 -26.78 33.22
N VAL A 14 -12.91 -27.15 34.08
CA VAL A 14 -13.74 -26.20 34.84
C VAL A 14 -13.26 -26.18 36.29
N GLY A 15 -12.58 -25.09 36.68
CA GLY A 15 -12.37 -24.72 38.07
C GLY A 15 -13.48 -23.78 38.53
N THR A 16 -14.06 -24.04 39.71
CA THR A 16 -15.10 -23.21 40.31
C THR A 16 -14.54 -21.84 40.69
N GLY A 17 -14.90 -20.80 39.94
CA GLY A 17 -14.68 -19.40 40.32
C GLY A 17 -14.05 -18.50 39.25
N ASP A 18 -13.55 -19.04 38.15
CA ASP A 18 -12.71 -18.28 37.21
C ASP A 18 -13.29 -18.17 35.80
N VAL A 19 -13.05 -17.02 35.16
CA VAL A 19 -13.39 -16.71 33.77
C VAL A 19 -12.96 -17.87 32.87
N VAL A 20 -13.94 -18.54 32.24
CA VAL A 20 -13.68 -19.62 31.29
C VAL A 20 -13.06 -19.03 30.03
N ARG A 21 -11.74 -19.19 29.88
CA ARG A 21 -11.02 -18.86 28.64
C ARG A 21 -10.96 -20.11 27.76
N ALA A 22 -11.82 -20.16 26.75
CA ALA A 22 -11.70 -21.16 25.69
C ALA A 22 -10.67 -20.67 24.65
N ARG A 23 -9.68 -21.51 24.33
CA ARG A 23 -8.79 -21.33 23.17
C ARG A 23 -9.20 -22.33 22.09
N ILE A 24 -9.76 -21.84 20.99
CA ILE A 24 -10.09 -22.66 19.83
C ILE A 24 -9.00 -22.42 18.79
N PRO A 25 -8.18 -23.42 18.43
CA PRO A 25 -7.26 -23.29 17.32
C PRO A 25 -8.07 -23.25 16.01
N VAL A 26 -8.02 -22.12 15.32
CA VAL A 26 -8.57 -21.99 13.96
C VAL A 26 -7.42 -22.14 12.99
N MET A 27 -7.50 -23.14 12.11
CA MET A 27 -6.59 -23.28 10.98
C MET A 27 -7.22 -22.59 9.78
N LEU A 28 -6.70 -21.41 9.43
CA LEU A 28 -7.06 -20.73 8.20
C LEU A 28 -6.41 -21.48 7.05
N HIS A 29 -7.22 -22.17 6.23
CA HIS A 29 -6.74 -22.93 5.07
C HIS A 29 -6.37 -22.05 3.88
N THR A 30 -6.80 -20.79 3.89
CA THR A 30 -6.41 -19.82 2.88
C THR A 30 -5.29 -18.98 3.46
N PRO A 31 -4.01 -19.15 3.06
CA PRO A 31 -3.03 -18.13 3.35
C PRO A 31 -3.54 -16.84 2.69
N PHE A 32 -3.53 -15.72 3.42
CA PHE A 32 -3.58 -14.43 2.75
C PHE A 32 -2.52 -14.47 1.65
N ALA A 33 -2.90 -14.16 0.41
CA ALA A 33 -1.94 -14.10 -0.68
C ALA A 33 -0.79 -13.20 -0.21
N PRO A 34 0.47 -13.67 -0.29
CA PRO A 34 1.58 -12.86 0.16
C PRO A 34 1.59 -11.59 -0.67
N TRP A 35 1.64 -10.43 0.00
CA TRP A 35 1.82 -9.16 -0.69
C TRP A 35 3.05 -9.24 -1.56
N SER A 36 2.96 -8.76 -2.80
CA SER A 36 4.02 -8.88 -3.78
C SER A 36 5.37 -8.37 -3.24
N TRP A 37 5.38 -7.33 -2.40
CA TRP A 37 6.61 -6.71 -1.90
C TRP A 37 7.40 -7.56 -0.90
N LEU A 38 6.84 -8.66 -0.38
CA LEU A 38 7.55 -9.54 0.55
C LEU A 38 8.80 -10.19 -0.08
N SER A 39 8.80 -10.33 -1.40
CA SER A 39 9.95 -10.82 -2.19
C SER A 39 10.84 -9.70 -2.74
N ALA A 40 10.55 -8.43 -2.46
CA ALA A 40 11.35 -7.31 -2.95
C ALA A 40 12.74 -7.25 -2.32
N ASP A 41 13.67 -6.57 -2.98
CA ASP A 41 15.06 -6.43 -2.53
C ASP A 41 15.14 -5.70 -1.18
N ARG A 42 16.20 -5.94 -0.41
CA ARG A 42 16.47 -5.11 0.77
C ARG A 42 17.00 -3.76 0.32
N LEU A 43 16.51 -2.70 0.95
CA LEU A 43 16.90 -1.32 0.74
C LEU A 43 17.87 -0.90 1.83
N ALA A 44 18.86 -0.10 1.45
CA ALA A 44 19.72 0.60 2.37
C ALA A 44 19.17 2.00 2.64
N ASP A 45 19.27 2.47 3.88
CA ASP A 45 18.98 3.85 4.25
C ASP A 45 20.21 4.71 3.94
N GLU A 46 20.31 5.14 2.68
CA GLU A 46 21.46 5.89 2.16
C GLU A 46 21.01 6.96 1.15
N PRO A 47 21.85 7.97 0.88
CA PRO A 47 21.48 9.09 0.00
C PRO A 47 21.02 8.67 -1.40
N GLN A 48 21.64 7.63 -1.96
CA GLN A 48 21.25 7.11 -3.27
C GLN A 48 19.80 6.59 -3.26
N THR A 49 19.40 5.83 -2.24
CA THR A 49 18.02 5.35 -2.12
C THR A 49 17.05 6.52 -1.99
N PHE A 50 17.41 7.57 -1.23
CA PHE A 50 16.58 8.77 -1.13
C PHE A 50 16.37 9.42 -2.50
N ASP A 51 17.44 9.64 -3.27
CA ASP A 51 17.38 10.29 -4.58
C ASP A 51 16.54 9.47 -5.58
N GLU A 52 16.72 8.15 -5.60
CA GLU A 52 15.94 7.25 -6.46
C GLU A 52 14.43 7.28 -6.12
N VAL A 53 14.09 7.24 -4.83
CA VAL A 53 12.71 7.32 -4.34
C VAL A 53 12.12 8.71 -4.62
N LEU A 54 12.91 9.77 -4.49
CA LEU A 54 12.52 11.14 -4.84
C LEU A 54 12.16 11.26 -6.31
N ASP A 55 12.97 10.70 -7.21
CA ASP A 55 12.71 10.73 -8.65
C ASP A 55 11.42 10.00 -9.00
N GLN A 56 11.18 8.81 -8.41
CA GLN A 56 9.91 8.11 -8.62
C GLN A 56 8.71 8.88 -8.06
N THR A 57 8.85 9.49 -6.88
CA THR A 57 7.78 10.26 -6.25
C THR A 57 7.45 11.52 -7.07
N ARG A 58 8.47 12.20 -7.60
CA ARG A 58 8.30 13.35 -8.51
C ARG A 58 7.67 12.94 -9.84
N ARG A 59 8.05 11.79 -10.39
CA ARG A 59 7.42 11.22 -11.58
C ARG A 59 5.94 10.99 -11.35
N LEU A 60 5.54 10.35 -10.24
CA LEU A 60 4.14 10.15 -9.88
C LEU A 60 3.39 11.49 -9.72
N TRP A 61 4.01 12.45 -9.04
CA TRP A 61 3.44 13.80 -8.91
C TRP A 61 3.24 14.49 -10.28
N ALA A 62 4.18 14.35 -11.22
CA ALA A 62 4.06 14.90 -12.56
C ALA A 62 2.92 14.25 -13.35
N LEU A 63 2.72 12.93 -13.24
CA LEU A 63 1.57 12.23 -13.85
C LEU A 63 0.24 12.73 -13.29
N ILE A 64 0.18 12.91 -11.96
CA ILE A 64 -0.98 13.48 -11.27
C ILE A 64 -1.26 14.91 -11.76
N GLN A 65 -0.21 15.73 -11.91
CA GLN A 65 -0.34 17.10 -12.39
C GLN A 65 -0.81 17.17 -13.85
N ALA A 66 -0.33 16.25 -14.69
CA ALA A 66 -0.77 16.09 -16.07
C ALA A 66 -2.17 15.45 -16.20
N LYS A 67 -2.73 14.93 -15.10
CA LYS A 67 -3.94 14.08 -15.09
C LYS A 67 -3.82 12.89 -16.05
N ASP A 68 -2.63 12.32 -16.17
CA ASP A 68 -2.36 11.15 -17.01
C ASP A 68 -2.80 9.87 -16.29
N VAL A 69 -4.11 9.61 -16.32
CA VAL A 69 -4.73 8.46 -15.67
C VAL A 69 -4.15 7.13 -16.17
N PRO A 70 -4.04 6.87 -17.49
CA PRO A 70 -3.48 5.61 -17.98
C PRO A 70 -2.05 5.35 -17.48
N ALA A 71 -1.18 6.36 -17.48
CA ALA A 71 0.19 6.19 -17.00
C ALA A 71 0.24 5.93 -15.48
N LEU A 72 -0.66 6.57 -14.71
CA LEU A 72 -0.72 6.38 -13.27
C LEU A 72 -1.34 5.03 -12.89
N GLU A 73 -2.37 4.56 -13.59
CA GLU A 73 -2.90 3.20 -13.44
C GLU A 73 -1.84 2.14 -13.75
N ALA A 74 -1.02 2.37 -14.79
CA ALA A 74 0.12 1.51 -15.10
C ALA A 74 1.17 1.52 -13.97
N ALA A 75 1.45 2.68 -13.37
CA ALA A 75 2.33 2.78 -12.22
C ALA A 75 1.79 2.05 -10.97
N CYS A 76 0.46 2.01 -10.80
CA CYS A 76 -0.23 1.35 -9.69
C CYS A 76 -0.61 -0.11 -9.97
N ALA A 77 -0.25 -0.67 -11.13
CA ALA A 77 -0.73 -1.98 -11.58
C ALA A 77 -0.37 -3.12 -10.61
N GLU A 78 0.79 -3.04 -9.97
CA GLU A 78 1.19 -4.02 -8.97
C GLU A 78 0.31 -3.95 -7.71
N GLN A 79 0.04 -2.74 -7.21
CA GLN A 79 -0.89 -2.54 -6.11
C GLN A 79 -2.29 -3.03 -6.45
N ALA A 80 -2.76 -2.79 -7.69
CA ALA A 80 -4.06 -3.28 -8.15
C ALA A 80 -4.13 -4.81 -8.17
N ARG A 81 -3.08 -5.51 -8.61
CA ARG A 81 -2.97 -6.98 -8.54
C ARG A 81 -2.94 -7.48 -7.09
N ASP A 82 -2.20 -6.80 -6.22
CA ASP A 82 -2.18 -7.12 -4.79
C ASP A 82 -3.58 -6.99 -4.17
N TRP A 83 -4.34 -5.95 -4.53
CA TRP A 83 -5.73 -5.77 -4.09
C TRP A 83 -6.65 -6.84 -4.67
N GLN A 84 -6.50 -7.17 -5.95
CA GLN A 84 -7.24 -8.25 -6.59
C GLN A 84 -7.07 -9.56 -5.81
N ALA A 85 -5.82 -9.93 -5.51
CA ALA A 85 -5.52 -11.15 -4.76
C ALA A 85 -6.02 -11.08 -3.31
N ALA A 86 -5.77 -9.98 -2.60
CA ALA A 86 -6.13 -9.82 -1.19
C ALA A 86 -7.65 -9.81 -0.96
N TYR A 87 -8.42 -9.23 -1.88
CA TYR A 87 -9.87 -9.10 -1.77
C TYR A 87 -10.65 -10.07 -2.68
N SER A 88 -9.97 -11.01 -3.33
CA SER A 88 -10.58 -11.99 -4.25
C SER A 88 -11.45 -11.34 -5.34
N LEU A 89 -10.95 -10.24 -5.92
CA LEU A 89 -11.63 -9.52 -7.00
C LEU A 89 -11.54 -10.30 -8.31
N PRO A 90 -12.51 -10.13 -9.23
CA PRO A 90 -12.57 -10.93 -10.45
C PRO A 90 -11.38 -10.70 -11.40
N ASP A 91 -10.85 -9.47 -11.45
CA ASP A 91 -9.76 -9.08 -12.35
C ASP A 91 -8.97 -7.87 -11.79
N GLU A 92 -7.86 -7.52 -12.47
CA GLU A 92 -7.03 -6.36 -12.12
C GLU A 92 -7.82 -5.04 -12.25
N ALA A 93 -8.78 -4.96 -13.19
CA ALA A 93 -9.59 -3.76 -13.40
C ALA A 93 -10.46 -3.43 -12.18
N ALA A 94 -11.03 -4.44 -11.53
CA ALA A 94 -11.71 -4.27 -10.24
C ALA A 94 -10.74 -3.78 -9.15
N GLY A 95 -9.49 -4.24 -9.16
CA GLY A 95 -8.42 -3.71 -8.30
C GLY A 95 -8.16 -2.23 -8.55
N GLN A 96 -7.98 -1.83 -9.81
CA GLN A 96 -7.78 -0.42 -10.21
C GLN A 96 -8.96 0.47 -9.79
N GLN A 97 -10.20 -0.01 -9.96
CA GLN A 97 -11.39 0.72 -9.51
C GLN A 97 -11.41 0.93 -7.99
N MET A 98 -10.95 -0.06 -7.22
CA MET A 98 -10.84 0.07 -5.77
C MET A 98 -9.76 1.08 -5.34
N LEU A 99 -8.67 1.23 -6.10
CA LEU A 99 -7.68 2.28 -5.85
C LEU A 99 -8.24 3.68 -6.09
N GLY A 100 -9.23 3.82 -6.97
CA GLY A 100 -9.97 5.07 -7.17
C GLY A 100 -9.17 6.18 -7.87
N VAL A 101 -8.02 5.86 -8.48
CA VAL A 101 -7.14 6.83 -9.15
C VAL A 101 -7.88 7.62 -10.24
N ALA A 102 -8.52 6.91 -11.16
CA ALA A 102 -9.28 7.53 -12.25
C ALA A 102 -10.42 8.43 -11.75
N ARG A 103 -11.11 8.00 -10.68
CA ARG A 103 -12.19 8.78 -10.06
C ARG A 103 -11.65 10.08 -9.45
N THR A 104 -10.57 10.01 -8.69
CA THR A 104 -9.98 11.18 -8.04
C THR A 104 -9.41 12.18 -9.06
N LEU A 105 -8.70 11.71 -10.08
CA LEU A 105 -8.09 12.61 -11.07
C LEU A 105 -9.06 13.09 -12.16
N GLY A 106 -10.11 12.31 -12.43
CA GLY A 106 -11.20 12.69 -13.31
C GLY A 106 -12.03 13.85 -12.78
N ASP A 107 -11.96 14.14 -11.48
CA ASP A 107 -12.58 15.32 -10.88
C ASP A 107 -11.80 16.60 -11.28
N PRO A 108 -12.42 17.57 -11.99
CA PRO A 108 -11.77 18.81 -12.41
C PRO A 108 -11.42 19.76 -11.25
N ASP A 109 -12.02 19.57 -10.09
CA ASP A 109 -11.80 20.38 -8.91
C ASP A 109 -10.66 19.85 -8.04
N VAL A 110 -10.26 18.59 -8.20
CA VAL A 110 -9.06 18.04 -7.59
C VAL A 110 -7.82 18.60 -8.30
N VAL A 111 -6.93 19.22 -7.52
CA VAL A 111 -5.66 19.77 -7.97
C VAL A 111 -4.51 19.37 -7.05
N PRO A 112 -3.35 18.97 -7.59
CA PRO A 112 -2.17 18.74 -6.78
C PRO A 112 -1.57 20.07 -6.31
N MET A 113 -1.07 20.08 -5.08
CA MET A 113 -0.24 21.16 -4.56
C MET A 113 1.17 21.10 -5.17
N PRO A 114 1.93 22.21 -5.12
CA PRO A 114 3.35 22.20 -5.47
C PRO A 114 4.11 21.11 -4.71
N PHE A 115 5.02 20.43 -5.39
CA PHE A 115 5.88 19.45 -4.73
C PHE A 115 6.76 20.17 -3.70
N PRO A 116 6.89 19.64 -2.46
CA PRO A 116 7.68 20.28 -1.42
C PRO A 116 9.19 20.27 -1.74
N ASP A 117 9.94 21.13 -1.06
CA ASP A 117 11.40 21.13 -1.12
C ASP A 117 11.95 19.77 -0.64
N PRO A 118 12.78 19.06 -1.43
CA PRO A 118 13.40 17.80 -0.99
C PRO A 118 14.15 17.92 0.34
N ALA A 119 14.72 19.08 0.67
CA ALA A 119 15.41 19.28 1.94
C ALA A 119 14.48 19.19 3.17
N SER A 120 13.16 19.27 2.96
CA SER A 120 12.13 19.10 4.00
C SER A 120 11.63 17.66 4.14
N LEU A 121 12.13 16.73 3.32
CA LEU A 121 11.71 15.35 3.28
C LEU A 121 12.79 14.44 3.87
N SER A 122 12.36 13.32 4.45
CA SER A 122 13.23 12.21 4.85
C SER A 122 12.78 10.90 4.21
N LEU A 123 13.74 10.00 4.00
CA LEU A 123 13.47 8.63 3.60
C LEU A 123 12.94 7.85 4.80
N GLU A 124 11.86 7.09 4.61
CA GLU A 124 11.40 6.11 5.58
C GLU A 124 11.48 4.71 4.96
N ILE A 125 12.18 3.81 5.66
CA ILE A 125 12.33 2.41 5.26
C ILE A 125 11.38 1.53 6.08
N LEU A 126 10.51 0.81 5.40
CA LEU A 126 9.40 0.04 5.94
C LEU A 126 9.48 -1.44 5.53
N GLY A 127 8.53 -2.24 6.01
CA GLY A 127 8.32 -3.61 5.51
C GLY A 127 9.55 -4.51 5.66
N PHE A 128 10.22 -4.44 6.82
CA PHE A 128 11.47 -5.16 7.09
C PHE A 128 12.63 -4.79 6.16
N GLY A 129 12.67 -3.53 5.70
CA GLY A 129 13.73 -3.03 4.83
C GLY A 129 13.47 -3.22 3.35
N ARG A 130 12.21 -3.31 2.90
CA ARG A 130 11.84 -3.63 1.51
C ARG A 130 11.02 -2.55 0.82
N LEU A 131 10.48 -1.67 1.64
CA LEU A 131 9.60 -0.60 1.22
C LEU A 131 10.27 0.72 1.55
N ALA A 132 10.08 1.71 0.68
CA ALA A 132 10.53 3.07 0.90
C ALA A 132 9.41 4.04 0.59
N GLN A 133 9.35 5.12 1.35
CA GLN A 133 8.56 6.30 1.03
C GLN A 133 9.31 7.55 1.44
N LEU A 134 8.94 8.69 0.84
CA LEU A 134 9.33 9.99 1.37
C LEU A 134 8.24 10.52 2.29
N VAL A 135 8.66 11.13 3.39
CA VAL A 135 7.77 11.75 4.36
C VAL A 135 8.27 13.13 4.78
N ASP A 136 7.34 14.01 5.14
CA ASP A 136 7.62 15.26 5.84
C ASP A 136 7.93 15.02 7.33
N ALA A 137 8.19 16.10 8.07
CA ALA A 137 8.47 16.05 9.52
C ALA A 137 7.30 15.48 10.36
N GLU A 138 6.10 15.38 9.80
CA GLU A 138 4.92 14.79 10.45
C GLU A 138 4.68 13.33 10.00
N GLY A 139 5.60 12.74 9.23
CA GLY A 139 5.49 11.36 8.74
C GLY A 139 4.50 11.21 7.57
N LYS A 140 4.18 12.30 6.85
CA LYS A 140 3.19 12.30 5.79
C LYS A 140 3.82 12.42 4.41
N GLY A 141 3.27 11.69 3.43
CA GLY A 141 3.77 11.69 2.05
C GLY A 141 3.68 13.07 1.37
N PRO A 142 4.60 13.39 0.44
CA PRO A 142 4.76 14.73 -0.14
C PRO A 142 3.66 15.10 -1.16
N ILE A 143 2.98 14.12 -1.75
CA ILE A 143 1.97 14.38 -2.78
C ILE A 143 0.64 14.73 -2.13
N THR A 144 0.35 16.03 -2.14
CA THR A 144 -0.86 16.59 -1.55
C THR A 144 -1.84 17.04 -2.63
N LEU A 145 -3.12 16.70 -2.46
CA LEU A 145 -4.23 17.08 -3.34
C LEU A 145 -5.19 17.96 -2.57
N THR A 146 -5.74 18.99 -3.22
CA THR A 146 -6.80 19.83 -2.66
C THR A 146 -7.99 19.87 -3.62
N VAL A 147 -9.14 20.30 -3.12
CA VAL A 147 -10.35 20.48 -3.94
C VAL A 147 -10.72 21.95 -4.01
N LYS A 148 -10.88 22.46 -5.22
CA LYS A 148 -11.28 23.86 -5.46
C LYS A 148 -12.59 24.18 -4.75
N GLY A 149 -12.62 25.33 -4.08
CA GLY A 149 -13.83 25.82 -3.41
C GLY A 149 -14.20 25.11 -2.11
N VAL A 150 -13.51 24.02 -1.72
CA VAL A 150 -13.73 23.32 -0.45
C VAL A 150 -12.57 23.62 0.49
N ALA A 151 -12.76 24.61 1.36
CA ALA A 151 -11.76 24.96 2.36
C ALA A 151 -11.47 23.74 3.27
N ALA A 152 -10.19 23.50 3.55
CA ALA A 152 -9.66 22.44 4.41
C ALA A 152 -9.84 20.98 3.92
N MET A 153 -10.33 20.73 2.70
CA MET A 153 -10.33 19.38 2.13
C MET A 153 -8.99 19.10 1.44
N THR A 154 -8.13 18.37 2.15
CA THR A 154 -6.80 17.98 1.69
C THR A 154 -6.69 16.46 1.67
N GLY A 155 -6.47 15.89 0.50
CA GLY A 155 -6.12 14.48 0.30
C GLY A 155 -4.62 14.30 0.16
N ARG A 156 -4.13 13.09 0.40
CA ARG A 156 -2.75 12.73 0.09
C ARG A 156 -2.72 11.49 -0.78
N PHE A 157 -1.84 11.52 -1.77
CA PHE A 157 -1.49 10.35 -2.53
C PHE A 157 -0.26 9.74 -1.87
N GLN A 158 -0.42 8.56 -1.27
CA GLN A 158 0.71 7.82 -0.72
C GLN A 158 1.46 7.16 -1.87
N ALA A 159 2.79 7.20 -1.80
CA ALA A 159 3.67 6.56 -2.76
C ALA A 159 4.69 5.74 -1.98
N ILE A 160 4.31 4.51 -1.66
CA ILE A 160 5.20 3.52 -1.08
C ILE A 160 5.71 2.63 -2.19
N LEU A 161 7.03 2.59 -2.30
CA LEU A 161 7.74 1.96 -3.40
C LEU A 161 8.53 0.76 -2.88
N CYS A 162 8.72 -0.25 -3.73
CA CYS A 162 9.68 -1.32 -3.52
C CYS A 162 10.61 -1.43 -4.73
N ARG A 163 11.78 -2.03 -4.53
CA ARG A 163 12.73 -2.30 -5.62
C ARG A 163 12.80 -3.80 -5.91
N ARG A 164 12.73 -4.14 -7.19
CA ARG A 164 12.92 -5.51 -7.69
C ARG A 164 13.79 -5.48 -8.92
N GLU A 165 14.88 -6.22 -8.92
CA GLU A 165 15.76 -6.35 -10.09
C GLU A 165 16.23 -4.98 -10.61
N GLY A 166 16.43 -4.02 -9.70
CA GLY A 166 16.81 -2.64 -10.01
C GLY A 166 15.68 -1.70 -10.45
N ALA A 167 14.45 -2.20 -10.63
CA ALA A 167 13.30 -1.38 -10.98
C ALA A 167 12.46 -1.02 -9.75
N TRP A 168 12.02 0.24 -9.68
CA TRP A 168 11.11 0.73 -8.66
C TRP A 168 9.66 0.53 -9.06
N THR A 169 8.86 -0.02 -8.15
CA THR A 169 7.43 -0.30 -8.34
C THR A 169 6.63 0.27 -7.18
N MET A 170 5.49 0.89 -7.47
CA MET A 170 4.57 1.38 -6.44
C MET A 170 3.69 0.23 -5.93
N ILE A 171 3.62 0.10 -4.60
CA ILE A 171 2.86 -0.94 -3.91
C ILE A 171 1.78 -0.36 -2.99
N ARG A 172 1.80 0.95 -2.73
CA ARG A 172 0.76 1.64 -1.97
C ARG A 172 0.67 3.12 -2.27
#